data_AF-A0AAD7SIK0-F1
#
_entry.id   AF-A0AAD7SIK0-F1
#
_cell.length_a   1.000
_cell.length_b   1.000
_cell.length_c   1.000
_cell.angle_alpha   90.00
_cell.angle_beta   90.00
_cell.angle_gamma   90.00
#
_symmetry.space_group_name_H-M   'P 1'
#
loop_
_entity.id
_entity.type
_entity.pdbx_description
1 polymer ?
#
loop_
_entity_poly.entity_id
_entity_poly.type
_entity_poly.pdbx_seq_one_letter_code
_entity_poly.pdbx_strand_id
1 'polypeptide(L)'
;MESRSFSRTENSDPSLPLSSLRLLVPPLRLVSAAMWQVVQKQDIMHYGKLEELVSLVTEAVPELLSYRQRTQLILALRVKLILELCRSEHTADPHTIQLHLDRIRSPSISPEHTESTEVEVERSAANFLELVHALLEDPAEREHFFQEVFPVQFGPKYDTALQALVWEFLSRLEQLLPIPDLQQTLPWLGAAPCVLEECVQSVSNPQHLQALLHHYRCLGHLDMNETPPFKDNNIFSSLSLPSLKRVVDSTEPTDCNNQLESESVLNSSAARFIRERDLC
;
A
#
# COMPACT_ATOMS: atom_id res chain seq x y z
N MET A 1 11.64 5.38 -55.67
CA MET A 1 10.54 4.50 -55.20
C MET A 1 11.18 3.31 -54.52
N GLU A 2 11.03 3.06 -53.22
CA GLU A 2 10.46 3.87 -52.14
C GLU A 2 11.33 3.67 -50.89
N SER A 3 11.75 4.76 -50.25
CA SER A 3 12.44 4.67 -48.96
C SER A 3 11.39 4.48 -47.86
N ARG A 4 11.12 3.24 -47.45
CA ARG A 4 10.32 2.97 -46.25
C ARG A 4 11.11 3.34 -45.00
N SER A 5 11.02 4.61 -44.62
CA SER A 5 11.35 5.08 -43.28
C SER A 5 10.46 4.35 -42.27
N PHE A 6 11.05 3.41 -41.52
CA PHE A 6 10.40 2.87 -40.32
C PHE A 6 10.36 3.97 -39.27
N SER A 7 9.24 4.71 -39.22
CA SER A 7 8.91 5.55 -38.08
C SER A 7 8.80 4.64 -36.86
N ARG A 8 9.79 4.69 -35.97
CA ARG A 8 9.71 4.08 -34.64
C ARG A 8 8.56 4.77 -33.91
N THR A 9 7.39 4.14 -33.90
CA THR A 9 6.34 4.52 -32.96
C THR A 9 6.88 4.27 -31.56
N GLU A 10 7.08 5.36 -30.82
CA GLU A 10 7.13 5.30 -29.37
C GLU A 10 5.74 4.86 -28.91
N ASN A 11 5.55 3.55 -28.77
CA ASN A 11 4.46 2.99 -27.99
C ASN A 11 4.74 3.36 -26.54
N SER A 12 4.36 4.57 -26.15
CA SER A 12 4.03 4.86 -24.76
C SER A 12 2.85 3.95 -24.40
N ASP A 13 3.12 2.79 -23.82
CA ASP A 13 2.05 1.93 -23.31
C ASP A 13 1.15 2.78 -22.42
N PRO A 14 -0.17 2.83 -22.69
CA PRO A 14 -1.06 3.72 -21.98
C PRO A 14 -1.07 3.35 -20.50
N SER A 15 -0.48 4.23 -19.68
CA SER A 15 -0.32 4.01 -18.25
C SER A 15 -1.67 3.72 -17.60
N LEU A 16 -1.80 2.55 -16.97
CA LEU A 16 -3.03 2.15 -16.29
C LEU A 16 -3.47 3.25 -15.31
N PRO A 17 -4.75 3.68 -15.33
CA PRO A 17 -5.26 4.63 -14.36
C PRO A 17 -5.06 4.12 -12.93
N LEU A 18 -4.75 5.01 -11.98
CA LEU A 18 -4.52 4.64 -10.58
C LEU A 18 -5.69 3.80 -10.00
N SER A 19 -6.92 4.11 -10.39
CA SER A 19 -8.11 3.36 -9.98
C SER A 19 -8.16 1.92 -10.52
N SER A 20 -7.55 1.64 -11.66
CA SER A 20 -7.36 0.29 -12.20
C SER A 20 -6.20 -0.43 -11.51
N LEU A 21 -5.10 0.28 -11.21
CA LEU A 21 -3.97 -0.27 -10.45
C LEU A 21 -4.37 -0.72 -9.05
N ARG A 22 -5.29 -0.01 -8.38
CA ARG A 22 -5.84 -0.38 -7.07
C ARG A 22 -6.59 -1.72 -7.03
N LEU A 23 -7.03 -2.25 -8.18
CA LEU A 23 -7.66 -3.58 -8.27
C LEU A 23 -6.63 -4.71 -8.35
N LEU A 24 -5.36 -4.39 -8.64
CA LEU A 24 -4.26 -5.35 -8.83
C LEU A 24 -3.25 -5.27 -7.68
N VAL A 25 -2.89 -4.06 -7.28
CA VAL A 25 -1.79 -3.76 -6.35
C VAL A 25 -2.38 -3.26 -5.04
N PRO A 26 -2.02 -3.86 -3.88
CA PRO A 26 -2.49 -3.39 -2.58
C PRO A 26 -2.19 -1.89 -2.39
N PRO A 27 -3.10 -1.11 -1.78
CA PRO A 27 -2.92 0.33 -1.59
C PRO A 27 -1.59 0.70 -0.94
N LEU A 28 -1.11 -0.10 0.02
CA LEU A 28 0.18 0.15 0.68
C LEU A 28 1.37 0.01 -0.28
N ARG A 29 1.38 -0.96 -1.19
CA ARG A 29 2.45 -1.10 -2.19
C ARG A 29 2.43 0.05 -3.21
N LEU A 30 1.25 0.58 -3.55
CA LEU A 30 1.13 1.80 -4.34
C LEU A 30 1.70 3.03 -3.61
N VAL A 31 1.46 3.14 -2.29
CA VAL A 31 2.08 4.19 -1.45
C VAL A 31 3.60 4.01 -1.41
N SER A 32 4.12 2.80 -1.17
CA SER A 32 5.57 2.53 -1.17
C SER A 32 6.21 2.92 -2.50
N ALA A 33 5.62 2.54 -3.63
CA ALA A 33 6.11 2.91 -4.96
C ALA A 33 6.09 4.43 -5.19
N ALA A 34 5.05 5.14 -4.74
CA ALA A 34 4.98 6.60 -4.83
C ALA A 34 6.04 7.28 -3.95
N MET A 35 6.25 6.81 -2.72
CA MET A 35 7.29 7.32 -1.82
C MET A 35 8.70 7.06 -2.37
N TRP A 36 8.93 5.92 -3.01
CA TRP A 36 10.18 5.66 -3.71
C TRP A 36 10.42 6.65 -4.85
N GLN A 37 9.40 6.95 -5.66
CA GLN A 37 9.51 7.96 -6.72
C GLN A 37 9.80 9.37 -6.19
N VAL A 38 9.24 9.76 -5.04
CA VAL A 38 9.53 11.04 -4.38
C VAL A 38 11.03 11.20 -4.11
N VAL A 39 11.69 10.17 -3.59
CA VAL A 39 13.13 10.25 -3.24
C VAL A 39 14.02 10.02 -4.46
N GLN A 40 13.61 9.23 -5.45
CA GLN A 40 14.32 9.12 -6.74
C GLN A 40 14.32 10.43 -7.53
N LYS A 41 13.19 11.16 -7.55
CA LYS A 41 13.05 12.43 -8.29
C LYS A 41 13.51 13.65 -7.49
N GLN A 42 13.93 13.46 -6.24
CA GLN A 42 14.27 14.54 -5.29
C GLN A 42 13.12 15.56 -5.12
N ASP A 43 11.88 15.05 -5.03
CA ASP A 43 10.69 15.86 -4.75
C ASP A 43 10.63 16.18 -3.24
N ILE A 44 11.55 17.04 -2.81
CA ILE A 44 11.83 17.31 -1.38
C ILE A 44 10.58 17.83 -0.65
N MET A 45 9.71 18.58 -1.33
CA MET A 45 8.44 19.09 -0.76
C MET A 45 7.50 17.97 -0.28
N HIS A 46 7.69 16.73 -0.76
CA HIS A 46 6.91 15.56 -0.35
C HIS A 46 7.58 14.75 0.78
N TYR A 47 8.80 15.09 1.22
CA TYR A 47 9.54 14.33 2.22
C TYR A 47 8.82 14.28 3.60
N GLY A 48 8.03 15.30 3.94
CA GLY A 48 7.21 15.28 5.16
C GLY A 48 6.19 14.13 5.21
N LYS A 49 5.57 13.77 4.08
CA LYS A 49 4.64 12.63 4.00
C LYS A 49 5.34 11.28 4.16
N LEU A 50 6.61 11.21 3.74
CA LEU A 50 7.45 10.03 3.94
C LEU A 50 7.94 9.94 5.39
N GLU A 51 8.29 11.05 6.01
CA GLU A 51 8.62 11.14 7.45
C GLU A 51 7.46 10.64 8.32
N GLU A 52 6.23 11.07 8.01
CA GLU A 52 5.00 10.62 8.67
C GLU A 52 4.77 9.11 8.50
N LEU A 53 4.93 8.57 7.29
CA LEU A 53 4.81 7.14 7.02
C LEU A 53 5.86 6.31 7.77
N VAL A 54 7.13 6.76 7.77
CA VAL A 54 8.23 6.10 8.50
C VAL A 54 7.92 6.08 10.00
N SER A 55 7.48 7.21 10.56
CA SER A 55 7.17 7.34 11.99
C SER A 55 6.03 6.41 12.38
N LEU A 56 4.89 6.47 11.67
CA LEU A 56 3.71 5.64 11.90
C LEU A 56 4.04 4.13 11.86
N VAL A 57 4.74 3.69 10.81
CA VAL A 57 5.07 2.27 10.61
C VAL A 57 6.06 1.78 11.67
N THR A 58 7.08 2.57 11.99
CA THR A 58 8.10 2.17 12.99
C THR A 58 7.68 2.42 14.44
N GLU A 59 6.55 3.10 14.69
CA GLU A 59 5.86 3.10 15.99
C GLU A 59 5.02 1.82 16.17
N ALA A 60 4.35 1.37 15.11
CA ALA A 60 3.58 0.13 15.15
C ALA A 60 4.47 -1.13 15.16
N VAL A 61 5.63 -1.07 14.50
CA VAL A 61 6.60 -2.18 14.37
C VAL A 61 8.02 -1.64 14.54
N PRO A 62 8.48 -1.43 15.79
CA PRO A 62 9.81 -0.87 16.08
C PRO A 62 10.96 -1.77 15.61
N GLU A 63 10.74 -3.08 15.44
CA GLU A 63 11.72 -4.03 14.93
C GLU A 63 12.01 -3.85 13.43
N LEU A 64 11.19 -3.09 12.70
CA LEU A 64 11.32 -2.92 11.25
C LEU A 64 12.64 -2.21 10.88
N LEU A 65 13.09 -1.25 11.69
CA LEU A 65 14.36 -0.55 11.54
C LEU A 65 15.05 -0.47 12.89
N SER A 66 16.39 -0.58 12.93
CA SER A 66 17.11 -0.22 14.15
C SER A 66 16.87 1.24 14.52
N TYR A 67 16.90 1.58 15.81
CA TYR A 67 16.77 2.96 16.30
C TYR A 67 17.66 3.93 15.51
N ARG A 68 18.92 3.55 15.25
CA ARG A 68 19.86 4.34 14.44
C ARG A 68 19.35 4.59 13.02
N GLN A 69 18.86 3.57 12.32
CA GLN A 69 18.31 3.71 10.96
C GLN A 69 17.04 4.59 10.96
N ARG A 70 16.12 4.38 11.92
CA ARG A 70 14.90 5.19 12.07
C ARG A 70 15.26 6.67 12.27
N THR A 71 16.11 6.96 13.24
CA THR A 71 16.53 8.32 13.59
C THR A 71 17.29 8.98 12.44
N GLN A 72 18.22 8.28 11.78
CA GLN A 72 18.91 8.79 10.59
C GLN A 72 17.94 9.09 9.44
N LEU A 73 16.95 8.23 9.18
CA LEU A 73 15.98 8.41 8.10
C LEU A 73 15.05 9.60 8.36
N ILE A 74 14.46 9.69 9.56
CA ILE A 74 13.58 10.81 9.95
C ILE A 74 14.34 12.14 9.90
N LEU A 75 15.53 12.21 10.51
CA LEU A 75 16.33 13.42 10.49
C LEU A 75 16.78 13.78 9.06
N ALA A 76 17.15 12.81 8.23
CA ALA A 76 17.63 13.10 6.88
C ALA A 76 16.55 13.66 5.96
N LEU A 77 15.33 13.12 6.04
CA LEU A 77 14.16 13.67 5.34
C LEU A 77 13.87 15.11 5.77
N ARG A 78 13.86 15.34 7.09
CA ARG A 78 13.50 16.64 7.67
C ARG A 78 14.56 17.72 7.44
N VAL A 79 15.84 17.38 7.56
CA VAL A 79 16.97 18.28 7.26
C VAL A 79 16.92 18.72 5.80
N LYS A 80 16.70 17.80 4.85
CA LYS A 80 16.53 18.15 3.43
C LYS A 80 15.35 19.09 3.20
N LEU A 81 14.20 18.81 3.83
CA LEU A 81 13.02 19.67 3.73
C LEU A 81 13.28 21.08 4.28
N ILE A 82 13.88 21.22 5.45
CA ILE A 82 14.22 22.52 6.04
C ILE A 82 15.19 23.29 5.13
N LEU A 83 16.25 22.64 4.64
CA LEU A 83 17.20 23.29 3.74
C LEU A 83 16.55 23.72 2.42
N GLU A 84 15.57 22.98 1.90
CA GLU A 84 14.82 23.41 0.71
C GLU A 84 13.89 24.60 0.99
N LEU A 85 13.23 24.65 2.15
CA LEU A 85 12.44 25.81 2.57
C LEU A 85 13.32 27.06 2.72
N CYS A 86 14.50 26.93 3.33
CA CYS A 86 15.51 27.98 3.47
C CYS A 86 16.11 28.45 2.13
N ARG A 87 15.91 27.73 1.02
CA ARG A 87 16.57 27.99 -0.28
C ARG A 87 16.17 29.32 -0.91
N SER A 88 14.97 29.84 -0.61
CA SER A 88 14.52 31.15 -1.09
C SER A 88 13.67 31.88 -0.05
N GLU A 89 13.71 33.21 -0.07
CA GLU A 89 12.89 34.07 0.78
C GLU A 89 11.38 33.93 0.55
N HIS A 90 10.97 33.42 -0.62
CA HIS A 90 9.56 33.21 -0.96
C HIS A 90 9.03 31.82 -0.57
N THR A 91 9.92 30.87 -0.23
CA THR A 91 9.57 29.52 0.26
C THR A 91 9.70 29.37 1.77
N ALA A 92 10.45 30.25 2.42
CA ALA A 92 10.69 30.25 3.85
C ALA A 92 9.51 30.86 4.63
N ASP A 93 8.42 30.10 4.83
CA ASP A 93 7.51 30.40 5.94
C ASP A 93 8.22 30.11 7.27
N PRO A 94 8.53 31.12 8.10
CA PRO A 94 9.26 30.90 9.35
C PRO A 94 8.51 30.01 10.33
N HIS A 95 7.17 29.98 10.27
CA HIS A 95 6.36 29.16 11.17
C HIS A 95 6.46 27.67 10.83
N THR A 96 6.34 27.32 9.54
CA THR A 96 6.56 25.96 9.04
C THR A 96 7.99 25.48 9.33
N ILE A 97 9.01 26.33 9.10
CA ILE A 97 10.40 25.97 9.43
C ILE A 97 10.54 25.71 10.93
N GLN A 98 10.06 26.60 11.79
CA GLN A 98 10.14 26.44 13.25
C GLN A 98 9.48 25.14 13.73
N LEU A 99 8.32 24.78 13.19
CA LEU A 99 7.63 23.52 13.49
C LEU A 99 8.49 22.29 13.14
N HIS A 100 9.25 22.31 12.04
CA HIS A 100 10.20 21.24 11.73
C HIS A 100 11.44 21.27 12.64
N LEU A 101 11.95 22.44 13.04
CA LEU A 101 13.07 22.56 13.99
C LEU A 101 12.71 22.01 15.37
N ASP A 102 11.50 22.30 15.87
CA ASP A 102 11.04 21.77 17.17
C ASP A 102 10.86 20.25 17.14
N ARG A 103 10.47 19.67 15.99
CA ARG A 103 10.46 18.22 15.80
C ARG A 103 11.87 17.60 15.77
N ILE A 104 12.91 18.34 15.36
CA ILE A 104 14.32 17.88 15.50
C ILE A 104 14.73 17.87 16.97
N ARG A 105 14.23 18.83 17.76
CA ARG A 105 14.49 18.93 19.21
C ARG A 105 13.74 17.90 20.06
N SER A 106 12.68 17.29 19.55
CA SER A 106 11.99 16.17 20.22
C SER A 106 12.58 14.83 19.75
N PRO A 107 13.40 14.12 20.55
CA PRO A 107 13.75 12.74 20.25
C PRO A 107 12.47 11.92 20.30
N SER A 108 12.22 11.09 19.29
CA SER A 108 11.15 10.07 19.39
C SER A 108 11.53 9.10 20.50
N ILE A 109 10.85 9.21 21.64
CA ILE A 109 11.26 8.59 22.90
C ILE A 109 11.15 7.05 22.82
N SER A 110 12.29 6.38 22.89
CA SER A 110 12.39 4.99 23.36
C SER A 110 13.58 4.91 24.33
N PRO A 111 13.36 4.67 25.64
CA PRO A 111 14.39 4.84 26.67
C PRO A 111 15.41 3.70 26.74
N GLU A 112 15.40 2.77 25.79
CA GLU A 112 16.22 1.56 25.83
C GLU A 112 17.26 1.55 24.70
N HIS A 113 18.52 1.74 25.14
CA HIS A 113 19.79 1.44 24.48
C HIS A 113 20.50 2.57 23.70
N THR A 114 21.68 2.91 24.25
CA THR A 114 22.85 3.57 23.61
C THR A 114 23.01 5.08 23.83
N GLU A 115 23.29 5.48 25.07
CA GLU A 115 23.63 6.85 25.51
C GLU A 115 24.64 7.57 24.57
N SER A 116 25.63 6.84 24.03
CA SER A 116 26.64 7.43 23.15
C SER A 116 26.12 7.88 21.79
N THR A 117 25.06 7.24 21.25
CA THR A 117 24.48 7.61 19.95
C THR A 117 23.51 8.77 20.10
N GLU A 118 22.78 8.81 21.22
CA GLU A 118 21.86 9.90 21.55
C GLU A 118 22.62 11.24 21.69
N VAL A 119 23.74 11.25 22.43
CA VAL A 119 24.60 12.43 22.59
C VAL A 119 25.27 12.89 21.27
N GLU A 120 25.47 12.01 20.28
CA GLU A 120 25.95 12.40 18.94
C GLU A 120 24.83 13.05 18.12
N VAL A 121 23.62 12.49 18.19
CA VAL A 121 22.41 13.01 17.52
C VAL A 121 22.03 14.38 18.07
N GLU A 122 21.99 14.57 19.40
CA GLU A 122 21.67 15.86 20.03
C GLU A 122 22.65 16.97 19.63
N ARG A 123 23.97 16.68 19.63
CA ARG A 123 24.99 17.65 19.18
C ARG A 123 24.85 17.99 17.71
N SER A 124 24.57 16.99 16.87
CA SER A 124 24.37 17.19 15.44
C SER A 124 23.10 18.01 15.16
N ALA A 125 22.04 17.78 15.93
CA ALA A 125 20.82 18.57 15.93
C ALA A 125 21.09 20.03 16.35
N ALA A 126 21.82 20.26 17.45
CA ALA A 126 22.18 21.60 17.91
C ALA A 126 22.95 22.40 16.84
N ASN A 127 24.01 21.80 16.28
CA ASN A 127 24.79 22.41 15.19
C ASN A 127 23.92 22.72 13.94
N PHE A 128 22.96 21.86 13.62
CA PHE A 128 22.04 22.08 12.50
C PHE A 128 21.04 23.21 12.78
N LEU A 129 20.56 23.35 14.02
CA LEU A 129 19.70 24.47 14.43
C LEU A 129 20.46 25.80 14.27
N GLU A 130 21.71 25.89 14.75
CA GLU A 130 22.56 27.07 14.59
C GLU A 130 22.77 27.43 13.10
N LEU A 131 23.06 26.42 12.27
CA LEU A 131 23.14 26.60 10.81
C LEU A 131 21.83 27.16 10.23
N VAL A 132 20.67 26.60 10.58
CA VAL A 132 19.39 27.09 10.04
C VAL A 132 19.09 28.52 10.49
N HIS A 133 19.42 28.90 11.73
CA HIS A 133 19.30 30.28 12.17
C HIS A 133 20.19 31.23 11.35
N ALA A 134 21.48 30.88 11.14
CA ALA A 134 22.39 31.66 10.31
C ALA A 134 21.87 31.83 8.86
N LEU A 135 21.36 30.77 8.23
CA LEU A 135 20.79 30.79 6.87
C LEU A 135 19.50 31.64 6.76
N LEU A 136 18.81 31.91 7.86
CA LEU A 136 17.61 32.75 7.90
C LEU A 136 17.93 34.21 8.25
N GLU A 137 19.04 34.47 8.96
CA GLU A 137 19.45 35.80 9.40
C GLU A 137 20.31 36.54 8.36
N ASP A 138 21.27 35.86 7.71
CA ASP A 138 22.18 36.48 6.74
C ASP A 138 21.99 35.92 5.31
N PRO A 139 21.52 36.74 4.33
CA PRO A 139 21.31 36.30 2.96
C PRO A 139 22.62 35.99 2.21
N ALA A 140 23.75 36.56 2.60
CA ALA A 140 25.06 36.32 2.00
C ALA A 140 25.68 35.01 2.52
N GLU A 141 25.55 34.71 3.82
CA GLU A 141 25.91 33.37 4.34
C GLU A 141 25.04 32.29 3.71
N ARG A 142 23.74 32.56 3.54
CA ARG A 142 22.82 31.67 2.80
C ARG A 142 23.29 31.41 1.37
N GLU A 143 23.64 32.44 0.61
CA GLU A 143 24.15 32.29 -0.75
C GLU A 143 25.44 31.45 -0.77
N HIS A 144 26.41 31.78 0.08
CA HIS A 144 27.67 31.04 0.20
C HIS A 144 27.45 29.56 0.56
N PHE A 145 26.57 29.28 1.53
CA PHE A 145 26.23 27.91 1.92
C PHE A 145 25.66 27.10 0.76
N PHE A 146 24.69 27.64 0.01
CA PHE A 146 24.08 26.88 -1.09
C PHE A 146 25.00 26.69 -2.31
N GLN A 147 26.00 27.57 -2.49
CA GLN A 147 27.01 27.43 -3.56
C GLN A 147 28.15 26.47 -3.17
N GLU A 148 28.73 26.61 -1.98
CA GLU A 148 29.98 25.92 -1.61
C GLU A 148 29.78 24.73 -0.66
N VAL A 149 28.87 24.85 0.32
CA VAL A 149 28.73 23.86 1.41
C VAL A 149 27.68 22.80 1.10
N PHE A 150 26.51 23.22 0.62
CA PHE A 150 25.37 22.35 0.33
C PHE A 150 25.70 21.24 -0.68
N PRO A 151 26.39 21.49 -1.82
CA PRO A 151 26.70 20.43 -2.79
C PRO A 151 27.68 19.39 -2.24
N VAL A 152 28.50 19.76 -1.26
CA VAL A 152 29.51 18.87 -0.65
C VAL A 152 28.92 18.04 0.50
N GLN A 153 28.20 18.68 1.41
CA GLN A 153 27.68 18.03 2.63
C GLN A 153 26.28 17.41 2.45
N PHE A 154 25.42 18.07 1.67
CA PHE A 154 24.02 17.70 1.46
C PHE A 154 23.73 17.30 0.00
N GLY A 155 24.76 17.13 -0.83
CA GLY A 155 24.64 16.74 -2.24
C GLY A 155 24.55 15.22 -2.47
N PRO A 156 25.07 14.70 -3.60
CA PRO A 156 24.80 13.33 -4.07
C PRO A 156 25.11 12.21 -3.07
N LYS A 157 26.12 12.36 -2.21
CA LYS A 157 26.45 11.37 -1.16
C LYS A 157 25.33 11.25 -0.13
N TYR A 158 24.77 12.38 0.28
CA TYR A 158 23.65 12.45 1.20
C TYR A 158 22.39 11.84 0.57
N ASP A 159 22.09 12.24 -0.67
CA ASP A 159 20.93 11.73 -1.41
C ASP A 159 20.99 10.21 -1.63
N THR A 160 22.18 9.67 -1.94
CA THR A 160 22.40 8.22 -2.07
C THR A 160 22.18 7.50 -0.73
N ALA A 161 22.68 8.04 0.38
CA ALA A 161 22.48 7.46 1.71
C ALA A 161 21.00 7.51 2.14
N LEU A 162 20.30 8.61 1.87
CA LEU A 162 18.86 8.74 2.11
C LEU A 162 18.07 7.75 1.25
N GLN A 163 18.36 7.64 -0.05
CA GLN A 163 17.75 6.63 -0.93
C GLN A 163 17.96 5.21 -0.43
N ALA A 164 19.17 4.87 0.06
CA ALA A 164 19.43 3.55 0.63
C ALA A 164 18.58 3.27 1.89
N LEU A 165 18.45 4.23 2.81
CA LEU A 165 17.61 4.09 4.01
C LEU A 165 16.12 3.96 3.67
N VAL A 166 15.63 4.74 2.70
CA VAL A 166 14.24 4.67 2.23
C VAL A 166 13.97 3.35 1.54
N TRP A 167 14.88 2.87 0.68
CA TRP A 167 14.74 1.58 0.01
C TRP A 167 14.68 0.42 1.00
N GLU A 168 15.56 0.42 2.01
CA GLU A 168 15.59 -0.58 3.07
C GLU A 168 14.26 -0.59 3.86
N PHE A 169 13.77 0.58 4.27
CA PHE A 169 12.48 0.73 4.95
C PHE A 169 11.32 0.16 4.13
N LEU A 170 11.19 0.59 2.86
CA LEU A 170 10.10 0.17 1.98
C LEU A 170 10.17 -1.33 1.66
N SER A 171 11.38 -1.87 1.45
CA SER A 171 11.60 -3.30 1.19
C SER A 171 11.18 -4.16 2.38
N ARG A 172 11.54 -3.77 3.60
CA ARG A 172 11.12 -4.48 4.82
C ARG A 172 9.61 -4.38 5.05
N LEU A 173 9.01 -3.21 4.79
CA LEU A 173 7.56 -3.03 4.88
C LEU A 173 6.80 -3.93 3.90
N GLU A 174 7.32 -4.13 2.68
CA GLU A 174 6.74 -5.07 1.71
C GLU A 174 6.91 -6.53 2.11
N GLN A 175 8.04 -6.89 2.73
CA GLN A 175 8.30 -8.24 3.28
C GLN A 175 7.38 -8.58 4.46
N LEU A 176 7.07 -7.60 5.31
CA LEU A 176 6.14 -7.76 6.43
C LEU A 176 4.70 -8.03 5.97
N LEU A 177 4.33 -7.56 4.77
CA LEU A 177 2.95 -7.58 4.25
C LEU A 177 2.90 -8.25 2.87
N PRO A 178 3.05 -9.59 2.82
CA PRO A 178 2.87 -10.38 1.60
C PRO A 178 1.43 -10.26 1.09
N ILE A 179 1.24 -10.36 -0.23
CA ILE A 179 -0.10 -10.40 -0.82
C ILE A 179 -0.70 -11.79 -0.56
N PRO A 180 -1.86 -11.87 0.11
CA PRO A 180 -2.52 -13.14 0.37
C PRO A 180 -3.27 -13.63 -0.87
N ASP A 181 -3.25 -14.93 -1.10
CA ASP A 181 -4.04 -15.56 -2.17
C ASP A 181 -5.52 -15.77 -1.78
N LEU A 182 -6.30 -16.34 -2.70
CA LEU A 182 -7.72 -16.61 -2.46
C LEU A 182 -7.94 -17.61 -1.30
N GLN A 183 -7.10 -18.63 -1.15
CA GLN A 183 -7.24 -19.61 -0.07
C GLN A 183 -6.89 -19.01 1.29
N GLN A 184 -5.94 -18.08 1.32
CA GLN A 184 -5.52 -17.35 2.51
C GLN A 184 -6.53 -16.28 2.95
N THR A 185 -7.25 -15.65 2.02
CA THR A 185 -8.27 -14.62 2.32
C THR A 185 -9.63 -15.18 2.72
N LEU A 186 -10.02 -16.38 2.23
CA LEU A 186 -11.31 -17.02 2.54
C LEU A 186 -11.67 -17.07 4.05
N PRO A 187 -10.77 -17.43 4.98
CA PRO A 187 -11.10 -17.50 6.41
C PRO A 187 -11.39 -16.13 7.05
N TRP A 188 -10.90 -15.03 6.49
CA TRP A 188 -10.98 -13.70 7.10
C TRP A 188 -12.31 -12.99 6.83
N LEU A 189 -12.93 -13.25 5.67
CA LEU A 189 -14.18 -12.60 5.25
C LEU A 189 -15.42 -13.17 5.96
N GLY A 190 -15.30 -14.37 6.52
CA GLY A 190 -16.41 -15.07 7.18
C GLY A 190 -17.58 -15.37 6.24
N ALA A 191 -18.74 -15.69 6.82
CA ALA A 191 -19.99 -15.92 6.08
C ALA A 191 -20.95 -14.71 6.12
N ALA A 192 -20.45 -13.52 6.45
CA ALA A 192 -21.26 -12.33 6.70
C ALA A 192 -21.63 -11.60 5.37
N PRO A 193 -22.92 -11.46 5.02
CA PRO A 193 -23.31 -10.85 3.74
C PRO A 193 -22.85 -9.39 3.54
N CYS A 194 -22.78 -8.61 4.62
CA CYS A 194 -22.32 -7.21 4.58
C CYS A 194 -20.88 -7.07 4.06
N VAL A 195 -20.00 -8.03 4.34
CA VAL A 195 -18.61 -8.01 3.86
C VAL A 195 -18.56 -8.16 2.34
N LEU A 196 -19.43 -8.99 1.75
CA LEU A 196 -19.56 -9.11 0.30
C LEU A 196 -20.05 -7.79 -0.32
N GLU A 197 -21.02 -7.12 0.30
CA GLU A 197 -21.57 -5.85 -0.17
C GLU A 197 -20.50 -4.74 -0.18
N GLU A 198 -19.68 -4.64 0.87
CA GLU A 198 -18.53 -3.73 0.93
C GLU A 198 -17.46 -4.07 -0.13
N CYS A 199 -17.11 -5.35 -0.28
CA CYS A 199 -16.15 -5.80 -1.30
C CYS A 199 -16.63 -5.47 -2.72
N VAL A 200 -17.90 -5.76 -3.05
CA VAL A 200 -18.50 -5.42 -4.34
C VAL A 200 -18.50 -3.89 -4.54
N GLN A 201 -18.88 -3.12 -3.51
CA GLN A 201 -18.88 -1.66 -3.59
C GLN A 201 -17.48 -1.08 -3.85
N SER A 202 -16.42 -1.70 -3.34
CA SER A 202 -15.03 -1.29 -3.61
C SER A 202 -14.60 -1.50 -5.07
N VAL A 203 -15.22 -2.44 -5.79
CA VAL A 203 -14.96 -2.79 -7.20
C VAL A 203 -16.00 -2.18 -8.15
N SER A 204 -17.06 -1.53 -7.65
CA SER A 204 -18.28 -1.10 -8.37
C SER A 204 -18.11 -0.16 -9.57
N ASN A 205 -16.90 0.28 -9.94
CA ASN A 205 -16.69 0.90 -11.25
C ASN A 205 -16.17 -0.13 -12.27
N PRO A 206 -17.04 -0.70 -13.14
CA PRO A 206 -16.65 -1.73 -14.09
C PRO A 206 -15.63 -1.25 -15.13
N GLN A 207 -15.53 0.07 -15.38
CA GLN A 207 -14.57 0.62 -16.33
C GLN A 207 -13.12 0.41 -15.85
N HIS A 208 -12.88 0.48 -14.54
CA HIS A 208 -11.53 0.26 -13.99
C HIS A 208 -11.08 -1.19 -14.16
N LEU A 209 -11.99 -2.15 -13.93
CA LEU A 209 -11.74 -3.58 -14.12
C LEU A 209 -11.59 -3.91 -15.62
N GLN A 210 -12.43 -3.34 -16.49
CA GLN A 210 -12.32 -3.50 -17.93
C GLN A 210 -10.98 -2.97 -18.46
N ALA A 211 -10.53 -1.79 -18.02
CA ALA A 211 -9.25 -1.24 -18.41
C ALA A 211 -8.07 -2.12 -17.97
N LEU A 212 -8.12 -2.68 -16.75
CA LEU A 212 -7.13 -3.64 -16.25
C LEU A 212 -7.10 -4.92 -17.09
N LEU A 213 -8.26 -5.56 -17.30
CA LEU A 213 -8.37 -6.80 -18.07
C LEU A 213 -7.97 -6.60 -19.54
N HIS A 214 -8.31 -5.46 -20.14
CA HIS A 214 -7.89 -5.10 -21.49
C HIS A 214 -6.37 -4.91 -21.58
N HIS A 215 -5.75 -4.26 -20.60
CA HIS A 215 -4.29 -4.10 -20.55
C HIS A 215 -3.59 -5.48 -20.49
N TYR A 216 -4.02 -6.38 -19.61
CA TYR A 216 -3.49 -7.75 -19.55
C TYR A 216 -3.75 -8.56 -20.82
N ARG A 217 -4.87 -8.31 -21.52
CA ARG A 217 -5.15 -8.89 -22.85
C ARG A 217 -4.13 -8.42 -23.89
N CYS A 218 -3.80 -7.12 -23.92
CA CYS A 218 -2.80 -6.57 -24.81
C CYS A 218 -1.38 -7.11 -24.55
N LEU A 219 -1.07 -7.44 -23.30
CA LEU A 219 0.20 -8.08 -22.90
C LEU A 219 0.27 -9.59 -23.26
N GLY A 220 -0.80 -10.20 -23.77
CA GLY A 220 -0.84 -11.63 -24.09
C GLY A 220 -1.00 -12.55 -22.87
N HIS A 221 -1.26 -12.02 -21.68
CA HIS A 221 -1.37 -12.80 -20.43
C HIS A 221 -2.67 -13.63 -20.31
N LEU A 222 -3.56 -13.57 -21.33
CA LEU A 222 -4.88 -14.22 -21.32
C LEU A 222 -5.01 -15.34 -22.37
N ASP A 223 -3.91 -15.82 -22.94
CA ASP A 223 -3.89 -16.99 -23.83
C ASP A 223 -4.11 -18.29 -23.05
N MET A 224 -5.35 -18.50 -22.61
CA MET A 224 -5.86 -19.65 -21.85
C MET A 224 -5.96 -20.93 -22.70
N ASN A 225 -4.87 -21.31 -23.36
CA ASN A 225 -4.80 -22.49 -24.22
C ASN A 225 -4.60 -23.81 -23.43
N GLU A 226 -4.30 -23.74 -22.14
CA GLU A 226 -4.27 -24.90 -21.24
C GLU A 226 -5.57 -24.99 -20.43
N THR A 227 -6.60 -25.59 -21.05
CA THR A 227 -7.82 -25.98 -20.31
C THR A 227 -7.56 -27.31 -19.59
N PRO A 228 -7.44 -27.36 -18.24
CA PRO A 228 -7.39 -28.64 -17.54
C PRO A 228 -8.70 -29.40 -17.77
N PRO A 229 -8.69 -30.75 -17.82
CA PRO A 229 -9.87 -31.53 -18.13
C PRO A 229 -10.98 -31.29 -17.11
N PHE A 230 -11.98 -30.52 -17.52
CA PHE A 230 -13.10 -30.12 -16.67
C PHE A 230 -13.97 -31.35 -16.40
N LYS A 231 -14.06 -31.77 -15.14
CA LYS A 231 -14.84 -32.95 -14.74
C LYS A 231 -16.34 -32.65 -14.90
N ASP A 232 -17.10 -33.56 -15.51
CA ASP A 232 -18.45 -33.37 -16.08
C ASP A 232 -19.61 -33.02 -15.10
N ASN A 233 -19.45 -31.99 -14.28
CA ASN A 233 -20.51 -31.38 -13.47
C ASN A 233 -20.99 -30.09 -14.14
N ASN A 234 -21.61 -30.22 -15.32
CA ASN A 234 -22.06 -29.08 -16.11
C ASN A 234 -23.33 -28.43 -15.53
N ILE A 235 -23.22 -27.19 -15.05
CA ILE A 235 -24.32 -26.37 -14.50
C ILE A 235 -25.49 -26.22 -15.49
N PHE A 236 -25.23 -26.23 -16.80
CA PHE A 236 -26.28 -26.13 -17.82
C PHE A 236 -27.28 -27.31 -17.77
N SER A 237 -26.89 -28.47 -17.23
CA SER A 237 -27.83 -29.59 -17.03
C SER A 237 -28.90 -29.25 -15.98
N SER A 238 -28.52 -28.65 -14.86
CA SER A 238 -29.43 -28.13 -13.83
C SER A 238 -30.31 -26.97 -14.32
N LEU A 239 -29.78 -26.11 -15.18
CA LEU A 239 -30.54 -25.00 -15.78
C LEU A 239 -31.53 -25.47 -16.86
N SER A 240 -31.34 -26.68 -17.40
CA SER A 240 -32.22 -27.30 -18.40
C SER A 240 -33.38 -28.09 -17.79
N LEU A 241 -33.57 -28.02 -16.46
CA LEU A 241 -34.71 -28.66 -15.79
C LEU A 241 -36.04 -28.08 -16.32
N PRO A 242 -36.98 -28.92 -16.78
CA PRO A 242 -38.29 -28.45 -17.24
C PRO A 242 -39.02 -27.66 -16.15
N SER A 243 -39.69 -26.57 -16.53
CA SER A 243 -40.52 -25.81 -15.60
C SER A 243 -41.50 -26.74 -14.88
N LEU A 244 -41.47 -26.71 -13.54
CA LEU A 244 -42.31 -27.56 -12.70
C LEU A 244 -43.78 -27.26 -12.98
N LYS A 245 -44.40 -28.03 -13.89
CA LYS A 245 -45.84 -27.98 -14.12
C LYS A 245 -46.49 -28.36 -12.80
N ARG A 246 -47.11 -27.37 -12.16
CA ARG A 246 -47.90 -27.54 -10.95
C ARG A 246 -48.88 -28.68 -11.19
N VAL A 247 -48.70 -29.80 -10.49
CA VAL A 247 -49.67 -30.89 -10.47
C VAL A 247 -50.91 -30.35 -9.76
N VAL A 248 -51.85 -29.86 -10.55
CA VAL A 248 -53.19 -29.51 -10.10
C VAL A 248 -54.02 -30.78 -10.24
N ASP A 249 -53.95 -31.64 -9.23
CA ASP A 249 -54.96 -32.65 -8.99
C ASP A 249 -55.93 -32.11 -7.92
N SER A 250 -57.01 -31.49 -8.39
CA SER A 250 -58.33 -31.63 -7.78
C SER A 250 -58.75 -33.10 -7.90
N THR A 251 -59.35 -33.82 -6.94
CA THR A 251 -60.11 -33.49 -5.70
C THR A 251 -60.16 -34.78 -4.83
N GLU A 252 -60.70 -34.90 -3.61
CA GLU A 252 -61.61 -34.12 -2.74
C GLU A 252 -61.16 -34.30 -1.25
N PRO A 253 -61.81 -33.71 -0.21
CA PRO A 253 -61.31 -33.75 1.18
C PRO A 253 -61.72 -35.02 1.96
N THR A 254 -60.96 -35.39 3.00
CA THR A 254 -61.42 -36.32 4.04
C THR A 254 -60.86 -35.94 5.41
N ASP A 255 -61.71 -36.07 6.42
CA ASP A 255 -61.69 -35.50 7.77
C ASP A 255 -60.40 -35.50 8.60
N CYS A 256 -60.32 -34.47 9.47
CA CYS A 256 -59.35 -34.36 10.55
C CYS A 256 -59.61 -35.39 11.67
N ASN A 257 -58.60 -36.19 12.04
CA ASN A 257 -58.16 -36.36 13.45
C ASN A 257 -57.03 -37.39 13.61
N ASN A 258 -55.82 -36.95 13.95
CA ASN A 258 -55.20 -37.19 15.28
C ASN A 258 -53.67 -36.94 15.29
N GLN A 259 -53.28 -36.03 16.18
CA GLN A 259 -52.07 -36.02 17.04
C GLN A 259 -50.70 -36.47 16.50
N LEU A 260 -49.78 -35.48 16.53
CA LEU A 260 -48.40 -35.56 17.07
C LEU A 260 -47.45 -36.64 16.52
N GLU A 261 -46.56 -36.23 15.62
CA GLU A 261 -45.11 -36.32 15.84
C GLU A 261 -44.37 -35.35 14.89
N SER A 262 -43.35 -34.64 15.39
CA SER A 262 -42.68 -33.53 14.70
C SER A 262 -41.17 -33.77 14.62
N GLU A 263 -40.73 -34.61 13.68
CA GLU A 263 -39.33 -34.96 13.44
C GLU A 263 -39.13 -35.27 11.93
N SER A 264 -37.98 -35.09 11.25
CA SER A 264 -36.70 -34.42 11.57
C SER A 264 -35.74 -34.49 10.35
N VAL A 265 -36.17 -34.13 9.12
CA VAL A 265 -35.39 -34.41 7.88
C VAL A 265 -34.84 -33.18 7.16
N LEU A 266 -34.08 -32.32 7.86
CA LEU A 266 -33.23 -31.29 7.22
C LEU A 266 -31.80 -31.12 7.80
N ASN A 267 -31.47 -31.77 8.93
CA ASN A 267 -30.17 -31.55 9.62
C ASN A 267 -29.04 -32.55 9.26
N SER A 268 -29.25 -33.44 8.28
CA SER A 268 -28.28 -34.52 7.96
C SER A 268 -26.98 -34.03 7.29
N SER A 269 -27.05 -32.98 6.46
CA SER A 269 -25.87 -32.53 5.67
C SER A 269 -24.95 -31.54 6.40
N ALA A 270 -25.43 -30.82 7.42
CA ALA A 270 -24.63 -29.83 8.16
C ALA A 270 -23.74 -30.44 9.25
N ALA A 271 -24.10 -31.60 9.79
CA ALA A 271 -23.44 -32.19 10.96
C ALA A 271 -22.11 -32.92 10.65
N ARG A 272 -21.71 -33.06 9.37
CA ARG A 272 -20.58 -33.91 8.96
C ARG A 272 -19.22 -33.21 8.87
N PHE A 273 -19.16 -31.88 8.99
CA PHE A 273 -17.91 -31.10 8.85
C PHE A 273 -17.30 -30.61 10.18
N ILE A 274 -17.88 -30.95 11.34
CA ILE A 274 -17.43 -30.47 12.66
C ILE A 274 -16.72 -31.57 13.48
N ARG A 275 -16.62 -32.82 12.97
CA ARG A 275 -16.10 -33.98 13.74
C ARG A 275 -14.84 -34.64 13.15
N GLU A 276 -13.89 -33.83 12.66
CA GLU A 276 -12.53 -34.26 12.28
C GLU A 276 -11.46 -33.26 12.78
N ARG A 277 -11.65 -32.68 13.98
CA ARG A 277 -10.67 -31.74 14.57
C ARG A 277 -10.33 -31.95 16.04
N ASP A 278 -10.51 -33.19 16.51
CA ASP A 278 -9.96 -33.70 17.77
C ASP A 278 -9.29 -35.06 17.49
N LEU A 279 -8.01 -35.04 17.06
CA LEU A 279 -6.98 -36.08 17.25
C LEU A 279 -5.72 -35.73 16.42
N CYS A 280 -4.59 -35.56 17.13
CA CYS A 280 -3.25 -35.13 16.66
C CYS A 280 -3.11 -33.64 16.30
#